data_AF-A0A4R2E353-F1
#
_entry.id   AF-A0A4R2E353-F1
#
_cell.length_a   1.000
_cell.length_b   1.000
_cell.length_c   1.000
_cell.angle_alpha   90.00
_cell.angle_beta   90.00
_cell.angle_gamma   90.00
#
_symmetry.space_group_name_H-M   'P 1'
#
loop_
_entity.id
_entity.type
_entity.pdbx_description
1 polymer ?
#
loop_
_entity_poly.entity_id
_entity_poly.type
_entity_poly.pdbx_seq_one_letter_code
_entity_poly.pdbx_strand_id
1 'polypeptide(L)'
;MAVKSMTETLDSLNNFLSEPINDLMEPLNLMHTLKKNFHLQLMLVDFKRHNEELLAKTRSEKSQAVEALNFEWAANQRELERECLKYIALRDRLQLTSSTFSISKQQFVFFYFGLTKNDEVLKGLFEKMI
;
A
#
# COMPACT_ATOMS: atom_id res chain seq x y z
N MET A 1 -4.67 8.33 31.59
CA MET A 1 -4.71 7.23 30.61
C MET A 1 -3.28 7.01 30.12
N ALA A 2 -2.75 5.79 30.22
CA ALA A 2 -1.42 5.49 29.67
C ALA A 2 -1.49 5.56 28.14
N VAL A 3 -0.56 6.29 27.52
CA VAL A 3 -0.42 6.33 26.06
C VAL A 3 0.20 4.99 25.66
N LYS A 4 -0.51 4.18 24.86
CA LYS A 4 0.05 2.95 24.27
C LYS A 4 1.35 3.29 23.55
N SER A 5 2.34 2.41 23.63
CA SER A 5 3.59 2.61 22.90
C SER A 5 3.34 2.61 21.38
N MET A 6 4.29 3.17 20.61
CA MET A 6 4.21 3.16 19.14
C MET A 6 4.06 1.74 18.60
N THR A 7 4.84 0.80 19.15
CA THR A 7 4.81 -0.62 18.78
C THR A 7 3.46 -1.25 19.12
N GLU A 8 2.94 -1.04 20.33
CA GLU A 8 1.62 -1.57 20.72
C GLU A 8 0.47 -1.05 19.85
N THR A 9 0.56 0.22 19.45
CA THR A 9 -0.43 0.86 18.58
C THR A 9 -0.38 0.26 17.18
N LEU A 10 0.83 0.02 16.66
CA LEU A 10 1.04 -0.61 15.35
C LEU A 10 0.59 -2.07 15.33
N ASP A 11 0.92 -2.84 16.37
CA ASP A 11 0.51 -4.25 16.49
C ASP A 11 -1.01 -4.35 16.60
N SER A 12 -1.64 -3.50 17.43
CA SER A 12 -3.11 -3.41 17.51
C SER A 12 -3.73 -3.12 16.14
N LEU A 13 -3.10 -2.24 15.35
CA LEU A 13 -3.60 -1.92 14.02
C LEU A 13 -3.45 -3.07 13.03
N ASN A 14 -2.34 -3.80 13.09
CA ASN A 14 -2.12 -4.99 12.26
C ASN A 14 -3.12 -6.10 12.57
N ASN A 15 -3.56 -6.25 13.82
CA ASN A 15 -4.58 -7.25 14.17
C ASN A 15 -5.90 -7.05 13.43
N PHE A 16 -6.30 -5.80 13.15
CA PHE A 16 -7.50 -5.50 12.36
C PHE A 16 -7.43 -5.98 10.91
N LEU A 17 -6.25 -6.35 10.39
CA LEU A 17 -6.13 -6.95 9.05
C LEU A 17 -6.64 -8.40 9.04
N SER A 18 -6.51 -9.12 10.15
CA SER A 18 -6.94 -10.52 10.30
C SER A 18 -8.24 -10.70 11.07
N GLU A 19 -8.63 -9.73 11.91
CA GLU A 19 -9.79 -9.84 12.81
C GLU A 19 -11.01 -9.07 12.28
N PRO A 20 -12.25 -9.52 12.58
CA PRO A 20 -13.44 -8.78 12.22
C PRO A 20 -13.45 -7.36 12.82
N ILE A 21 -13.61 -6.35 11.97
CA ILE A 21 -13.72 -4.95 12.40
C ILE A 21 -15.18 -4.66 12.78
N ASN A 22 -15.46 -4.64 14.09
CA ASN A 22 -16.79 -4.33 14.61
C ASN A 22 -17.03 -2.82 14.79
N ASP A 23 -15.96 -2.05 14.99
CA ASP A 23 -15.98 -0.59 15.12
C ASP A 23 -14.88 0.02 14.25
N LEU A 24 -15.25 0.90 13.33
CA LEU A 24 -14.31 1.60 12.45
C LEU A 24 -13.59 2.76 13.15
N MET A 25 -14.10 3.23 14.29
CA MET A 25 -13.49 4.33 15.04
C MET A 25 -12.19 3.91 15.72
N GLU A 26 -12.10 2.67 16.17
CA GLU A 26 -10.91 2.16 16.84
C GLU A 26 -9.67 2.15 15.92
N PRO A 27 -9.67 1.50 14.73
CA PRO A 27 -8.52 1.55 13.83
C PRO A 27 -8.20 2.98 13.37
N LEU A 28 -9.21 3.82 13.16
CA LEU A 28 -9.01 5.24 12.80
C LEU A 28 -8.28 6.01 13.92
N ASN A 29 -8.66 5.80 15.18
CA ASN A 29 -8.01 6.42 16.34
C ASN A 29 -6.57 5.94 16.50
N LEU A 30 -6.29 4.65 16.25
CA LEU A 30 -4.92 4.11 16.27
C LEU A 30 -4.07 4.75 15.17
N MET A 31 -4.59 4.84 13.94
CA MET A 31 -3.89 5.53 12.84
C MET A 31 -3.64 7.00 13.16
N HIS A 32 -4.61 7.71 13.73
CA HIS A 32 -4.44 9.11 14.15
C HIS A 32 -3.40 9.26 15.25
N THR A 33 -3.37 8.33 16.20
CA THR A 33 -2.35 8.30 17.27
C THR A 33 -0.96 8.17 16.65
N LEU A 34 -0.78 7.24 15.71
CA LEU A 34 0.49 7.05 14.99
C LEU A 34 0.88 8.33 14.21
N LYS A 35 -0.03 8.90 13.43
CA LYS A 35 0.23 10.10 12.62
C LYS A 35 0.57 11.31 13.48
N LYS A 36 -0.30 11.65 14.45
CA LYS A 36 -0.25 12.92 15.18
C LYS A 36 0.77 12.89 16.32
N ASN A 37 0.79 11.83 17.12
CA ASN A 37 1.64 11.82 18.32
C ASN A 37 3.12 11.58 17.97
N PHE A 38 3.38 10.86 16.88
CA PHE A 38 4.74 10.54 16.43
C PHE A 38 5.17 11.33 15.18
N HIS A 39 4.34 12.26 14.70
CA HIS A 39 4.63 13.13 13.55
C HIS A 39 5.06 12.36 12.28
N LEU A 40 4.40 11.23 12.00
CA LEU A 40 4.77 10.33 10.90
C LEU A 40 4.15 10.80 9.57
N GLN A 41 4.92 10.70 8.49
CA GLN A 41 4.40 10.86 7.13
C GLN A 41 3.67 9.59 6.70
N LEU A 42 2.50 9.74 6.10
CA LEU A 42 1.73 8.60 5.59
C LEU A 42 2.23 8.19 4.21
N MET A 43 2.36 6.88 4.00
CA MET A 43 2.68 6.32 2.70
C MET A 43 1.82 5.08 2.45
N LEU A 44 1.14 5.05 1.30
CA LEU A 44 0.42 3.87 0.83
C LEU A 44 1.23 3.21 -0.29
N VAL A 45 1.49 1.92 -0.15
CA VAL A 45 2.12 1.09 -1.17
C VAL A 45 1.09 0.07 -1.65
N ASP A 46 0.55 0.29 -2.84
CA ASP A 46 -0.53 -0.51 -3.42
C ASP A 46 0.03 -1.63 -4.32
N PHE A 47 0.28 -2.80 -3.72
CA PHE A 47 0.72 -3.99 -4.44
C PHE A 47 -0.41 -4.68 -5.21
N LYS A 48 -1.67 -4.40 -4.88
CA LYS A 48 -2.81 -4.88 -5.68
C LYS A 48 -2.81 -4.24 -7.06
N ARG A 49 -2.51 -2.94 -7.12
CA ARG A 49 -2.42 -2.18 -8.37
C ARG A 49 -1.17 -2.52 -9.16
N HIS A 50 0.00 -2.51 -8.51
CA HIS A 50 1.29 -2.71 -9.18
C HIS A 50 1.78 -4.15 -9.02
N ASN A 51 1.18 -5.05 -9.79
CA ASN A 51 1.42 -6.50 -9.73
C ASN A 51 1.92 -7.07 -11.07
N GLU A 52 2.15 -8.38 -11.10
CA GLU A 52 2.63 -9.14 -12.25
C GLU A 52 1.65 -9.10 -13.43
N GLU A 53 0.35 -9.08 -13.16
CA GLU A 53 -0.69 -9.02 -14.19
C GLU A 53 -0.63 -7.68 -14.93
N LEU A 54 -0.56 -6.57 -14.19
CA LEU A 54 -0.39 -5.24 -14.79
C LEU A 54 0.93 -5.13 -15.54
N LEU A 55 2.02 -5.67 -14.99
CA LEU A 55 3.31 -5.71 -15.67
C LEU A 55 3.23 -6.43 -17.03
N ALA A 56 2.60 -7.61 -17.06
CA ALA A 56 2.42 -8.37 -18.30
C ALA A 56 1.57 -7.60 -19.32
N LYS A 57 0.46 -7.01 -18.86
CA LYS A 57 -0.43 -6.18 -19.68
C LYS A 57 0.31 -4.97 -20.27
N THR A 58 1.00 -4.21 -19.44
CA THR A 58 1.78 -3.02 -19.84
C THR A 58 2.87 -3.36 -20.85
N ARG A 59 3.55 -4.51 -20.72
CA ARG A 59 4.52 -4.98 -21.72
C ARG A 59 3.88 -5.26 -23.07
N SER A 60 2.71 -5.90 -23.07
CA SER A 60 1.94 -6.15 -24.29
C SER A 60 1.50 -4.85 -24.96
N GLU A 61 0.90 -3.93 -24.19
CA GLU A 61 0.43 -2.63 -24.68
C GLU A 61 1.59 -1.78 -25.22
N LYS A 62 2.75 -1.79 -24.57
CA LYS A 62 3.95 -1.12 -25.07
C LYS A 62 4.38 -1.64 -26.44
N SER A 63 4.35 -2.96 -26.65
CA SER A 63 4.72 -3.55 -27.96
C SER A 63 3.75 -3.11 -29.06
N GLN A 64 2.45 -3.18 -28.77
CA GLN A 64 1.40 -2.71 -29.68
C GLN A 64 1.54 -1.23 -30.01
N ALA A 65 1.89 -0.40 -29.03
CA ALA A 65 2.11 1.03 -29.23
C ALA A 65 3.29 1.30 -30.18
N VAL A 66 4.38 0.54 -30.05
CA VAL A 66 5.55 0.66 -30.94
C VAL A 66 5.22 0.22 -32.36
N GLU A 67 4.50 -0.90 -32.52
CA GLU A 67 4.04 -1.38 -33.83
C GLU A 67 3.11 -0.37 -34.52
N ALA A 68 2.27 0.32 -33.75
CA ALA A 68 1.39 1.39 -34.22
C ALA A 68 2.09 2.75 -34.40
N LEU A 69 3.41 2.85 -34.19
CA LEU A 69 4.20 4.09 -34.18
C LEU A 69 3.68 5.17 -33.20
N ASN A 70 2.93 4.76 -32.18
CA ASN A 70 2.43 5.63 -31.12
C ASN A 70 3.44 5.70 -29.97
N PHE A 71 4.47 6.52 -30.15
CA PHE A 71 5.59 6.60 -29.21
C PHE A 71 5.24 7.26 -27.87
N GLU A 72 4.24 8.14 -27.84
CA GLU A 72 3.76 8.73 -26.60
C GLU A 72 3.11 7.66 -25.70
N TRP A 73 2.24 6.84 -26.28
CA TRP A 73 1.65 5.72 -25.55
C TRP A 73 2.72 4.70 -25.12
N ALA A 74 3.68 4.39 -25.99
CA ALA A 74 4.80 3.50 -25.65
C ALA A 74 5.64 4.06 -24.48
N ALA A 75 5.86 5.38 -24.42
CA ALA A 75 6.57 6.04 -23.33
C ALA A 75 5.79 5.95 -22.01
N ASN A 76 4.47 6.16 -22.04
CA ASN A 76 3.61 6.02 -20.87
C ASN A 76 3.63 4.59 -20.33
N GLN A 77 3.55 3.58 -21.20
CA GLN A 77 3.66 2.17 -20.79
C GLN A 77 5.06 1.85 -20.22
N ARG A 78 6.12 2.47 -20.74
CA ARG A 78 7.47 2.30 -20.19
C ARG A 78 7.63 2.88 -18.78
N GLU A 79 6.95 3.99 -18.47
CA GLU A 79 6.91 4.50 -17.08
C GLU A 79 6.17 3.52 -16.17
N LEU A 80 4.97 3.09 -16.59
CA LEU A 80 4.16 2.15 -15.81
C LEU A 80 4.87 0.80 -15.58
N GLU A 81 5.62 0.31 -16.59
CA GLU A 81 6.44 -0.89 -16.46
C GLU A 81 7.51 -0.71 -15.38
N ARG A 82 8.19 0.43 -15.36
CA ARG A 82 9.21 0.75 -14.34
C ARG A 82 8.60 0.82 -12.95
N GLU A 83 7.41 1.42 -12.81
CA GLU A 83 6.70 1.44 -11.54
C GLU A 83 6.33 0.04 -11.06
N CYS A 84 5.76 -0.81 -11.93
CA CYS A 84 5.41 -2.18 -11.58
C CYS A 84 6.64 -2.97 -11.13
N LEU A 85 7.74 -2.90 -11.89
CA LEU A 85 9.00 -3.56 -11.52
C LEU A 85 9.55 -3.06 -10.17
N LYS A 86 9.46 -1.75 -9.91
CA LYS A 86 9.88 -1.16 -8.63
C LYS A 86 9.07 -1.72 -7.46
N TYR A 87 7.75 -1.81 -7.57
CA TYR A 87 6.89 -2.30 -6.50
C TYR A 87 6.99 -3.82 -6.31
N ILE A 88 7.07 -4.60 -7.39
CA ILE A 88 7.32 -6.05 -7.31
C ILE A 88 8.66 -6.31 -6.60
N ALA A 89 9.74 -5.65 -7.03
CA ALA A 89 11.05 -5.81 -6.39
C ALA A 89 11.03 -5.37 -4.91
N LEU A 90 10.26 -4.33 -4.57
CA LEU A 90 10.09 -3.89 -3.18
C LEU A 90 9.38 -4.95 -2.35
N ARG A 91 8.27 -5.52 -2.85
CA ARG A 91 7.51 -6.59 -2.21
C ARG A 91 8.40 -7.79 -1.92
N ASP A 92 9.14 -8.24 -2.94
CA ASP A 92 10.01 -9.42 -2.86
C ASP A 92 11.16 -9.19 -1.88
N ARG A 93 11.78 -8.00 -1.91
CA ARG A 93 12.84 -7.62 -0.96
C ARG A 93 12.36 -7.63 0.48
N LEU A 94 11.12 -7.20 0.73
CA LEU A 94 10.52 -7.16 2.05
C LEU A 94 9.88 -8.51 2.45
N GLN A 95 9.84 -9.49 1.54
CA GLN A 95 9.21 -10.80 1.74
C GLN A 95 7.75 -10.70 2.23
N LEU A 96 7.02 -9.68 1.76
CA LEU A 96 5.63 -9.47 2.16
C LEU A 96 4.70 -10.37 1.35
N THR A 97 3.80 -11.07 2.04
CA THR A 97 2.79 -11.96 1.45
C THR A 97 1.35 -11.51 1.71
N SER A 98 1.15 -10.51 2.56
CA SER A 98 -0.15 -9.97 2.94
C SER A 98 -0.04 -8.48 3.24
N SER A 99 -1.20 -7.83 3.33
CA SER A 99 -1.28 -6.45 3.78
C SER A 99 -0.66 -6.30 5.17
N THR A 100 0.03 -5.18 5.43
CA THR A 100 0.62 -4.89 6.74
C THR A 100 0.88 -3.40 6.91
N PHE A 101 0.74 -2.94 8.15
CA PHE A 101 1.18 -1.64 8.60
C PHE A 101 2.60 -1.73 9.17
N SER A 102 3.44 -0.79 8.78
CA SER A 102 4.83 -0.71 9.25
C SER A 102 5.22 0.73 9.53
N ILE A 103 6.19 0.90 10.43
CA ILE A 103 6.84 2.18 10.67
C ILE A 103 8.31 2.04 10.33
N SER A 104 8.79 2.89 9.44
CA SER A 104 10.20 2.93 9.05
C SER A 104 10.68 4.36 9.00
N LYS A 105 11.75 4.64 9.75
CA LYS A 105 12.29 6.00 9.95
C LYS A 105 11.20 6.93 10.50
N GLN A 106 10.62 7.77 9.64
CA GLN A 106 9.57 8.76 9.97
C GLN A 106 8.29 8.51 9.15
N GLN A 107 8.16 7.32 8.55
CA GLN A 107 7.04 6.97 7.68
C GLN A 107 6.18 5.91 8.32
N PHE A 108 4.88 6.17 8.35
CA PHE A 108 3.85 5.19 8.63
C PHE A 108 3.35 4.66 7.29
N VAL A 109 3.76 3.43 6.97
CA VAL A 109 3.54 2.81 5.67
C VAL A 109 2.44 1.77 5.78
N PHE A 110 1.44 1.85 4.92
CA PHE A 110 0.50 0.76 4.68
C PHE A 110 0.87 0.04 3.39
N PHE A 111 1.31 -1.21 3.52
CA PHE A 111 1.50 -2.12 2.39
C PHE A 111 0.19 -2.84 2.14
N TYR A 112 -0.45 -2.55 1.02
CA TYR A 112 -1.80 -3.04 0.70
C TYR A 112 -1.76 -4.05 -0.44
N PHE A 113 -2.34 -5.23 -0.19
CA PHE A 113 -2.52 -6.31 -1.17
C PHE A 113 -3.99 -6.52 -1.57
N GLY A 114 -4.94 -6.00 -0.78
CA GLY A 114 -6.38 -6.13 -1.02
C GLY A 114 -6.86 -7.57 -1.17
N LEU A 115 -6.34 -8.45 -0.31
CA LEU A 115 -6.70 -9.87 -0.25
C LEU A 115 -7.96 -10.11 0.58
N THR A 116 -8.24 -9.22 1.54
CA THR A 116 -9.37 -9.34 2.46
C THR A 116 -10.28 -8.12 2.37
N LYS A 117 -11.52 -8.25 2.87
CA LYS A 117 -12.43 -7.11 3.03
C LYS A 117 -11.86 -6.06 3.99
N ASN A 118 -11.11 -6.49 5.01
CA ASN A 118 -10.50 -5.57 5.97
C ASN A 118 -9.42 -4.71 5.32
N ASP A 119 -8.64 -5.28 4.38
CA ASP A 119 -7.66 -4.52 3.61
C ASP A 119 -8.32 -3.31 2.91
N GLU A 120 -9.47 -3.52 2.28
CA GLU A 120 -10.22 -2.46 1.58
C GLU A 120 -10.75 -1.40 2.54
N VAL A 121 -11.34 -1.84 3.66
CA VAL A 121 -11.87 -0.94 4.69
C VAL A 121 -10.74 -0.07 5.27
N LEU A 122 -9.64 -0.70 5.65
CA LEU A 122 -8.50 -0.02 6.25
C LEU A 122 -7.76 0.87 5.25
N LYS A 123 -7.67 0.47 3.97
CA LYS A 123 -7.19 1.34 2.88
C LYS A 123 -8.04 2.60 2.77
N GLY A 124 -9.37 2.46 2.75
CA GLY A 124 -10.29 3.59 2.69
C GLY A 124 -10.20 4.53 3.89
N LEU A 125 -9.93 4.01 5.09
CA LEU A 125 -9.65 4.85 6.27
C LEU A 125 -8.30 5.55 6.14
N PHE A 126 -7.26 4.83 5.71
CA PHE A 126 -5.90 5.35 5.59
C PHE A 126 -5.80 6.45 4.53
N GLU A 127 -6.44 6.27 3.37
CA GLU A 127 -6.45 7.27 2.28
C GLU A 127 -7.12 8.58 2.67
N LYS A 128 -8.14 8.54 3.53
CA LYS A 128 -8.77 9.76 4.09
C LYS A 128 -7.83 10.58 4.97
N MET A 129 -6.71 9.99 5.38
CA MET A 129 -5.74 10.65 6.24
C MET A 129 -4.53 11.20 5.48
N ILE A 130 -4.27 10.78 4.23
CA ILE A 130 -3.15 11.26 3.42
C ILE A 130 -3.41 12.71 3.01
#